data_AF-A0A0K0DII2-F1
#
_entry.id   AF-A0A0K0DII2-F1
#
_cell.length_a   1.000
_cell.length_b   1.000
_cell.length_c   1.000
_cell.angle_alpha   90.00
_cell.angle_beta   90.00
_cell.angle_gamma   90.00
#
_symmetry.space_group_name_H-M   'P 1'
#
loop_
_entity.id
_entity.type
_entity.pdbx_description
1 polymer ?
#
loop_
_entity_poly.entity_id
_entity_poly.type
_entity_poly.pdbx_seq_one_letter_code
_entity_poly.pdbx_strand_id
1 'polypeptide(L)' 'LQKMSAYERAKKVYERIQEEKAREKIIRQEEREKRQANFQMYLHSKKKRNKALRKCNKKGQPNLGAQVEIILEKLEKEDK' A
#
# COMPACT_ATOMS: atom_id res chain seq x y z
N LEU A 1 -16.79 -50.16 -11.03
CA LEU A 1 -16.08 -48.93 -10.59
C LEU A 1 -14.59 -49.11 -10.87
N GLN A 2 -14.08 -48.55 -11.97
CA GLN A 2 -12.65 -48.60 -12.29
C GLN A 2 -11.87 -47.89 -11.17
N LYS A 3 -10.97 -48.62 -10.49
CA LYS A 3 -10.05 -48.04 -9.51
C LYS A 3 -9.10 -47.11 -10.26
N MET A 4 -9.20 -45.80 -10.04
CA MET A 4 -8.24 -44.83 -10.57
C MET A 4 -6.81 -45.25 -10.20
N SER A 5 -5.85 -45.06 -11.10
CA SER A 5 -4.45 -45.35 -10.81
C SER A 5 -3.90 -44.38 -9.76
N ALA A 6 -2.94 -44.81 -8.94
CA ALA A 6 -2.27 -43.95 -7.97
C ALA A 6 -1.66 -42.71 -8.62
N TYR A 7 -1.15 -42.87 -9.85
CA TYR A 7 -0.61 -41.78 -10.66
C TYR A 7 -1.67 -40.72 -11.01
N GLU A 8 -2.87 -41.14 -11.43
CA GLU A 8 -3.93 -40.20 -11.80
C GLU A 8 -4.46 -39.43 -10.59
N ARG A 9 -4.48 -40.06 -9.41
CA ARG A 9 -4.77 -39.37 -8.15
C ARG A 9 -3.71 -38.33 -7.84
N ALA A 10 -2.43 -38.70 -7.95
CA ALA A 10 -1.32 -37.78 -7.71
C ALA A 10 -1.34 -36.59 -8.70
N LYS A 11 -1.62 -36.84 -9.99
CA LYS A 11 -1.75 -35.81 -11.01
C LYS A 11 -2.85 -34.80 -10.69
N LYS A 12 -4.05 -35.29 -10.31
CA LYS A 12 -5.17 -34.41 -9.91
C LYS A 12 -4.85 -33.56 -8.68
N VAL A 13 -4.15 -34.12 -7.70
CA VAL A 13 -3.72 -33.38 -6.50
C VAL A 13 -2.68 -32.31 -6.88
N TYR A 14 -1.72 -32.66 -7.73
CA TYR A 14 -0.72 -31.71 -8.21
C TYR A 14 -1.35 -30.52 -8.96
N GLU A 15 -2.30 -30.79 -9.86
CA GLU A 15 -3.02 -29.75 -10.60
C GLU A 15 -3.76 -28.80 -9.65
N ARG A 16 -4.45 -29.34 -8.63
CA ARG A 16 -5.12 -28.51 -7.60
C ARG A 16 -4.13 -27.64 -6.83
N ILE A 17 -2.99 -28.19 -6.41
CA ILE A 17 -1.95 -27.43 -5.70
C ILE A 17 -1.40 -26.31 -6.59
N GLN A 18 -1.23 -26.54 -7.89
CA GLN A 18 -0.76 -25.51 -8.81
C GLN A 18 -1.79 -24.39 -8.98
N GLU A 19 -3.07 -24.73 -9.10
CA GLU A 19 -4.15 -23.75 -9.16
C GLU A 19 -4.24 -22.91 -7.88
N GLU A 20 -4.15 -23.53 -6.70
CA GLU A 20 -4.12 -22.84 -5.41
C GLU A 20 -2.93 -21.88 -5.31
N LYS A 21 -1.73 -22.33 -5.67
CA LYS A 21 -0.53 -21.48 -5.71
C LYS A 21 -0.69 -20.30 -6.66
N ALA A 22 -1.30 -20.50 -7.82
CA ALA A 22 -1.55 -19.42 -8.77
C ALA A 22 -2.51 -18.37 -8.19
N ARG A 23 -3.60 -18.81 -7.54
CA ARG A 23 -4.56 -17.91 -6.87
C ARG A 23 -3.90 -17.15 -5.71
N GLU A 24 -3.15 -17.84 -4.86
CA GLU A 24 -2.42 -17.20 -3.76
C GLU A 24 -1.42 -16.16 -4.25
N LYS A 25 -0.71 -16.45 -5.36
CA LYS A 25 0.25 -15.52 -5.94
C LYS A 25 -0.44 -14.23 -6.39
N ILE A 26 -1.61 -14.33 -7.02
CA ILE A 26 -2.40 -13.17 -7.44
C ILE A 26 -2.83 -12.35 -6.22
N ILE A 27 -3.39 -13.00 -5.20
CA ILE A 27 -3.84 -12.33 -3.97
C ILE A 27 -2.66 -11.60 -3.29
N ARG A 28 -1.52 -12.27 -3.12
CA ARG A 28 -0.32 -11.66 -2.52
C ARG A 28 0.21 -10.48 -3.34
N GLN A 29 0.12 -10.55 -4.66
CA GLN A 29 0.54 -9.46 -5.54
C GLN A 29 -0.38 -8.25 -5.38
N GLU A 30 -1.70 -8.46 -5.38
CA GLU A 30 -2.68 -7.40 -5.15
C GLU A 30 -2.51 -6.76 -3.77
N GLU A 31 -2.30 -7.55 -2.71
CA GLU A 31 -2.04 -7.04 -1.36
C GLU A 31 -0.75 -6.21 -1.30
N ARG A 32 0.31 -6.66 -2.00
CA ARG A 32 1.57 -5.93 -2.10
C ARG A 32 1.37 -4.61 -2.83
N GLU A 33 0.64 -4.59 -3.93
CA GLU A 33 0.33 -3.37 -4.69
C GLU A 33 -0.50 -2.40 -3.87
N LYS A 34 -1.55 -2.86 -3.18
CA LYS A 34 -2.34 -2.04 -2.25
C LYS A 34 -1.48 -1.44 -1.14
N ARG A 35 -0.61 -2.25 -0.52
CA ARG A 35 0.32 -1.79 0.51
C ARG A 35 1.29 -0.75 -0.04
N GLN A 36 1.83 -0.99 -1.23
CA GLN A 36 2.76 -0.07 -1.87
C GLN A 36 2.07 1.26 -2.24
N ALA A 37 0.86 1.23 -2.78
CA ALA A 37 0.07 2.42 -3.07
C ALA A 37 -0.17 3.27 -1.81
N ASN A 38 -0.63 2.64 -0.73
CA ASN A 38 -0.85 3.33 0.56
C ASN A 38 0.45 3.94 1.11
N PHE A 39 1.56 3.20 1.00
CA PHE A 39 2.86 3.69 1.43
C PHE A 39 3.33 4.89 0.60
N GLN A 40 3.13 4.86 -0.72
CA GLN A 40 3.48 5.98 -1.60
C GLN A 40 2.63 7.22 -1.30
N MET A 41 1.33 7.07 -1.05
CA MET A 41 0.46 8.16 -0.64
C MET A 41 0.91 8.79 0.70
N TYR A 42 1.27 7.95 1.67
CA TYR A 42 1.83 8.40 2.94
C TYR A 42 3.14 9.17 2.75
N LEU A 43 4.08 8.64 1.95
CA LEU A 43 5.36 9.28 1.66
C LEU A 43 5.18 10.63 0.97
N HIS A 44 4.30 10.70 -0.03
CA HIS A 44 3.98 11.94 -0.73
C HIS A 44 3.44 13.00 0.25
N SER A 45 2.46 12.63 1.07
CA SER A 45 1.89 13.50 2.10
C SER A 45 2.95 13.95 3.12
N LYS A 46 3.80 13.02 3.58
CA LYS A 46 4.91 13.32 4.51
C LYS A 46 5.90 14.31 3.89
N LYS A 47 6.27 14.13 2.62
CA LYS A 47 7.18 15.02 1.89
C LYS A 47 6.59 16.43 1.74
N LYS A 48 5.30 16.54 1.38
CA LYS A 48 4.59 17.82 1.28
C LYS A 48 4.62 18.57 2.61
N ARG A 49 4.25 17.89 3.71
CA ARG A 49 4.28 18.48 5.06
C ARG A 49 5.69 18.92 5.45
N ASN A 50 6.68 18.07 5.29
CA ASN A 50 8.07 18.41 5.62
C ASN A 50 8.58 19.61 4.80
N LYS A 51 8.19 19.73 3.52
CA LYS A 51 8.55 20.88 2.68
C LYS A 51 7.96 22.18 3.22
N ALA A 52 6.69 22.18 3.61
CA ALA A 52 6.04 23.38 4.14
C ALA A 52 6.56 23.74 5.55
N LEU A 53 6.84 22.76 6.43
CA LEU A 53 7.47 23.01 7.74
C LEU A 53 8.89 23.60 7.62
N ARG A 54 9.66 23.19 6.60
CA ARG A 54 11.01 23.71 6.32
C ARG A 54 11.01 25.05 5.59
N LYS A 55 9.85 25.56 5.18
CA LYS A 55 9.75 26.82 4.44
C LYS A 55 10.07 27.97 5.39
N CYS A 56 11.10 28.75 5.07
CA CYS A 56 11.44 29.97 5.78
C CYS A 56 11.23 31.21 4.92
N ASN A 57 11.09 32.38 5.57
CA ASN A 57 11.06 33.67 4.90
C ASN A 57 12.49 34.13 4.52
N LYS A 58 12.62 35.28 3.84
CA LYS A 58 13.93 35.85 3.44
C LYS A 58 14.86 36.13 4.64
N LYS A 59 14.31 36.29 5.85
CA LYS A 59 15.06 36.50 7.10
C LYS A 59 15.39 35.17 7.82
N GLY A 60 15.12 34.03 7.20
CA GLY A 60 15.40 32.70 7.77
C GLY A 60 14.39 32.23 8.82
N GLN A 61 13.39 33.04 9.17
CA GLN A 61 12.37 32.64 10.15
C GLN A 61 11.37 31.66 9.52
N PRO A 62 10.80 30.74 10.31
CA PRO A 62 9.79 29.82 9.81
C PRO A 62 8.58 30.55 9.22
N ASN A 63 8.06 30.04 8.10
CA ASN A 63 6.86 30.59 7.46
C ASN A 63 5.62 30.07 8.20
N LEU A 64 5.10 30.86 9.14
CA LEU A 64 3.93 30.50 9.95
C LEU A 64 2.70 30.18 9.09
N GLY A 65 2.45 30.92 8.01
CA GLY A 65 1.32 30.63 7.11
C GLY A 65 1.38 29.23 6.52
N ALA A 66 2.56 28.82 6.03
CA ALA A 66 2.77 27.46 5.51
C ALA A 66 2.65 26.37 6.60
N GLN A 67 2.95 26.69 7.86
CA GLN A 67 2.76 25.75 8.97
C GLN A 67 1.29 25.63 9.37
N VAL A 68 0.57 26.75 9.41
CA VAL A 68 -0.88 26.79 9.69
C VAL A 68 -1.65 26.00 8.65
N GLU A 69 -1.32 26.14 7.36
CA GLU A 69 -1.94 25.34 6.28
C GLU A 69 -1.84 23.82 6.53
N ILE A 70 -0.70 23.33 7.04
CA ILE A 70 -0.55 21.90 7.38
C ILE A 70 -1.47 21.50 8.53
N ILE A 71 -1.60 22.37 9.54
CA ILE A 71 -2.43 22.11 10.72
C ILE A 71 -3.90 22.07 10.30
N LEU A 72 -4.36 23.02 9.48
CA LEU A 72 -5.71 23.03 8.93
C LEU A 72 -5.99 21.79 8.09
N GLU A 73 -5.06 21.38 7.19
CA GLU A 73 -5.20 20.14 6.40
C GLU A 73 -5.31 18.88 7.28
N LYS A 74 -4.73 18.88 8.49
CA LYS A 74 -4.90 17.77 9.44
C LYS A 74 -6.27 17.80 10.10
N LEU A 75 -6.71 18.95 10.58
CA LEU A 75 -8.02 19.11 11.23
C LEU A 75 -9.15 18.72 10.26
N GLU A 76 -9.11 19.19 9.01
CA GLU A 76 -10.08 18.81 7.97
C GLU A 76 -10.11 17.31 7.64
N LYS A 77 -9.01 16.58 7.93
CA LYS A 77 -8.93 15.12 7.76
C LYS A 77 -9.39 14.36 9.00
N GLU A 78 -9.36 14.97 10.17
CA GLU A 78 -9.85 14.38 11.43
C GLU A 78 -11.36 14.59 11.57
N ASP A 79 -11.90 15.67 11.01
CA ASP A 79 -13.34 15.98 10.97
C ASP A 79 -14.13 15.16 9.91
N LYS A 80 -13.44 14.42 9.02
CA LYS A 80 -14.05 13.61 7.95
C LYS A 80 -13.91 12.12 8.23
#